data_AF-A0A7C4BFW9-F1
#
_entry.id   AF-A0A7C4BFW9-F1
#
_cell.length_a   1.000
_cell.length_b   1.000
_cell.length_c   1.000
_cell.angle_alpha   90.00
_cell.angle_beta   90.00
_cell.angle_gamma   90.00
#
_symmetry.space_group_name_H-M   'P 1'
#
loop_
_entity.id
_entity.type
_entity.pdbx_description
1 polymer ?
#
loop_
_entity_poly.entity_id
_entity_poly.type
_entity_poly.pdbx_seq_one_letter_code
_entity_poly.pdbx_strand_id
1 'polypeptide(L)'
;MRFKARVEVRLKEGYLDPEAMTVKRALRDLGHRVEEARTAKVYELLLEAENLEEAKKQVREMCRRLLSNPVKDDYWFEVKEV
;
A
#
# COMPACT_ATOMS: atom_id res chain seq x y z
N MET A 1 -8.05 -1.25 -23.20
CA MET A 1 -8.49 -2.34 -22.28
C MET A 1 -8.67 -1.75 -20.88
N ARG A 2 -9.45 -2.39 -20.00
CA ARG A 2 -9.60 -1.93 -18.60
C ARG A 2 -8.80 -2.81 -17.67
N PHE A 3 -8.19 -2.18 -16.66
CA PHE A 3 -7.38 -2.86 -15.67
C PHE A 3 -7.80 -2.44 -14.27
N LYS A 4 -7.72 -3.38 -13.33
CA LYS A 4 -7.80 -3.12 -11.90
C LYS A 4 -6.39 -3.17 -11.32
N ALA A 5 -6.00 -2.13 -10.60
CA ALA A 5 -4.76 -2.09 -9.85
C ALA A 5 -5.05 -1.99 -8.36
N ARG A 6 -4.36 -2.81 -7.57
CA ARG A 6 -4.34 -2.69 -6.10
C ARG A 6 -2.95 -2.26 -5.70
N VAL A 7 -2.84 -1.06 -5.14
CA VAL A 7 -1.59 -0.47 -4.65
C VAL A 7 -1.61 -0.46 -3.15
N GLU A 8 -0.55 -0.97 -2.53
CA GLU A 8 -0.36 -0.96 -1.09
C GLU A 8 0.85 -0.12 -0.72
N VAL A 9 0.68 0.82 0.20
CA VAL A 9 1.70 1.77 0.64
C VAL A 9 1.88 1.65 2.15
N ARG A 10 3.12 1.47 2.61
CA ARG A 10 3.48 1.29 4.03
C ARG A 10 4.67 2.17 4.38
N LEU A 11 4.78 2.56 5.64
CA LEU A 11 6.01 3.18 6.14
C LEU A 11 7.19 2.20 6.01
N LYS A 12 8.34 2.72 5.59
CA LYS A 12 9.63 2.01 5.54
C LYS A 12 10.01 1.51 6.93
N GLU A 13 10.80 0.44 6.94
CA GLU A 13 11.43 -0.02 8.18
C GLU A 13 12.26 1.09 8.83
N GLY A 14 12.22 1.15 10.17
CA GLY A 14 12.88 2.20 10.96
C GLY A 14 12.03 3.45 11.19
N TYR A 15 10.94 3.67 10.44
CA TYR A 15 9.99 4.74 10.75
C TYR A 15 9.01 4.31 11.84
N LEU A 16 8.74 5.25 12.75
CA LEU A 16 7.75 5.05 13.81
C LEU A 16 6.34 5.12 13.21
N ASP A 17 5.51 4.13 13.54
CA ASP A 17 4.09 4.07 13.20
C ASP A 17 3.26 4.13 14.51
N PRO A 18 2.90 5.35 14.98
CA PRO A 18 2.16 5.52 16.23
C PRO A 18 0.78 4.86 16.23
N GLU A 19 0.14 4.78 15.05
CA GLU A 19 -1.18 4.17 14.89
C GLU A 19 -1.07 2.66 15.10
N ALA A 20 -0.13 2.00 14.42
CA ALA A 20 0.11 0.58 14.59
C ALA A 20 0.50 0.21 16.02
N MET A 21 1.30 1.05 16.70
CA MET A 21 1.64 0.83 18.11
C MET A 21 0.41 0.85 19.02
N THR A 22 -0.50 1.79 18.77
CA THR A 22 -1.76 1.90 19.53
C THR A 22 -2.64 0.67 19.29
N VAL A 23 -2.78 0.24 18.03
CA VAL A 23 -3.52 -0.97 17.65
C VAL A 23 -2.92 -2.21 18.31
N LYS A 24 -1.59 -2.39 18.26
CA LYS A 24 -0.89 -3.51 18.91
C LYS A 24 -1.20 -3.57 20.41
N ARG A 25 -1.16 -2.42 21.09
CA ARG A 25 -1.47 -2.36 22.53
C ARG A 25 -2.91 -2.76 22.79
N ALA A 26 -3.87 -2.18 22.06
CA ALA A 26 -5.28 -2.51 22.21
C ALA A 26 -5.56 -4.01 21.99
N LEU A 27 -4.93 -4.63 20.98
CA LEU A 27 -5.06 -6.07 20.73
C LEU A 27 -4.50 -6.92 21.88
N ARG A 28 -3.39 -6.49 22.51
CA ARG A 28 -2.83 -7.15 23.69
C ARG A 28 -3.73 -7.01 24.91
N ASP A 29 -4.33 -5.84 25.12
CA ASP A 29 -5.28 -5.60 26.20
C ASP A 29 -6.54 -6.48 26.05
N LEU A 30 -6.92 -6.82 24.82
CA LEU A 30 -7.99 -7.78 24.50
C LEU A 30 -7.56 -9.26 24.64
N GLY A 31 -6.32 -9.54 25.08
CA GLY A 31 -5.81 -10.89 25.29
C GLY A 31 -5.13 -11.54 24.08
N HIS A 32 -4.97 -10.83 22.96
CA HIS A 32 -4.26 -11.36 21.79
C HIS A 32 -2.75 -11.14 21.91
N ARG A 33 -1.96 -12.21 21.72
CA ARG A 33 -0.50 -12.15 21.72
C ARG A 33 0.04 -11.66 20.38
N VAL A 34 -0.11 -10.36 20.11
CA VAL A 34 0.41 -9.72 18.89
C VAL A 34 1.86 -9.28 19.08
N GLU A 35 2.76 -9.78 18.24
CA GLU A 35 4.19 -9.46 18.26
C GLU A 35 4.49 -8.12 17.59
N GLU A 36 3.85 -7.83 16.47
CA GLU A 36 4.04 -6.62 15.67
C GLU A 36 2.73 -6.19 15.00
N ALA A 37 2.58 -4.89 14.77
CA ALA A 37 1.54 -4.33 13.92
C ALA A 37 2.17 -3.27 13.01
N ARG A 38 1.61 -3.09 11.82
CA ARG A 38 1.94 -2.04 10.86
C ARG A 38 0.66 -1.54 10.22
N THR A 39 0.60 -0.25 9.92
CA THR A 39 -0.47 0.30 9.08
C THR A 39 -0.05 0.29 7.61
N ALA A 40 -1.05 0.14 6.74
CA ALA A 40 -0.88 0.19 5.30
C ALA A 40 -2.06 0.94 4.69
N LYS A 41 -1.81 1.75 3.66
CA LYS A 41 -2.85 2.33 2.81
C LYS A 41 -3.01 1.47 1.57
N VAL A 42 -4.24 1.12 1.24
CA VAL A 42 -4.57 0.38 0.02
C VAL A 42 -5.39 1.27 -0.90
N TYR A 43 -4.93 1.44 -2.14
CA TYR A 43 -5.66 2.11 -3.21
C TYR A 43 -6.13 1.06 -4.21
N GLU A 44 -7.44 1.06 -4.50
CA GLU A 44 -8.02 0.28 -5.59
C GLU A 44 -8.34 1.22 -6.75
N LEU A 45 -7.71 0.98 -7.89
CA LEU A 45 -7.80 1.84 -9.07
C LEU A 45 -8.38 1.04 -10.23
N LEU A 46 -9.28 1.67 -10.98
CA LEU A 46 -9.74 1.20 -12.28
C LEU A 46 -9.20 2.17 -13.33
N LEU A 47 -8.43 1.67 -14.28
CA LEU A 47 -7.77 2.49 -15.31
C LEU A 47 -7.85 1.86 -16.70
N GLU A 48 -7.74 2.71 -17.71
CA GLU A 48 -7.65 2.29 -19.10
C GLU A 48 -6.20 2.33 -19.59
N ALA A 49 -5.79 1.31 -20.32
CA ALA A 49 -4.49 1.26 -20.98
C ALA A 49 -4.56 0.39 -22.24
N GLU A 50 -3.57 0.53 -23.11
CA GLU A 50 -3.46 -0.26 -24.34
C GLU A 50 -3.16 -1.73 -24.07
N ASN A 51 -2.40 -2.02 -23.02
CA ASN A 51 -2.02 -3.37 -22.61
C ASN A 51 -1.58 -3.38 -21.12
N LEU A 52 -1.26 -4.56 -20.60
CA LEU A 52 -0.86 -4.74 -19.19
C LEU A 52 0.44 -4.01 -18.84
N GLU A 53 1.39 -3.90 -19.76
CA GLU A 53 2.68 -3.23 -19.51
C GLU A 53 2.48 -1.72 -19.34
N GLU A 54 1.68 -1.11 -20.21
CA GLU A 54 1.33 0.31 -20.11
C GLU A 54 0.53 0.59 -18.83
N ALA A 55 -0.42 -0.27 -18.47
CA ALA A 55 -1.15 -0.16 -17.20
C ALA A 55 -0.18 -0.18 -15.99
N LYS A 56 0.79 -1.10 -15.97
CA LYS A 56 1.81 -1.16 -14.90
C LYS A 56 2.69 0.08 -14.87
N LYS A 57 3.05 0.63 -16.03
CA LYS A 57 3.84 1.86 -16.14
C LYS A 57 3.09 3.06 -15.56
N GLN A 58 1.82 3.23 -15.90
CA GLN A 58 0.97 4.28 -15.35
C GLN A 58 0.83 4.17 -13.83
N VAL A 59 0.51 2.98 -13.30
CA VAL A 59 0.40 2.76 -11.84
C VAL A 59 1.71 3.08 -11.14
N ARG A 60 2.86 2.68 -11.70
CA ARG A 60 4.18 3.00 -11.14
C ARG A 60 4.43 4.51 -11.09
N GLU A 61 4.03 5.24 -12.12
CA GLU A 61 4.12 6.70 -12.13
C GLU A 61 3.22 7.32 -11.05
N MET A 62 1.97 6.87 -10.93
CA MET A 62 1.03 7.32 -9.90
C MET A 62 1.61 7.11 -8.49
N CYS A 63 2.23 5.95 -8.24
CA CYS A 63 2.89 5.67 -6.96
C CYS A 63 4.02 6.65 -6.65
N ARG A 64 4.89 6.91 -7.62
CA ARG A 64 6.05 7.80 -7.46
C ARG A 64 5.67 9.26 -7.30
N ARG A 65 4.61 9.71 -7.98
CA ARG A 65 4.22 11.13 -8.02
C ARG A 65 3.24 11.53 -6.93
N LEU A 66 2.43 10.59 -6.44
CA LEU A 66 1.32 10.92 -5.54
C LEU A 66 1.10 9.92 -4.41
N LEU A 67 1.00 8.62 -4.72
CA LEU A 67 0.45 7.67 -3.74
C LEU A 67 1.43 7.31 -2.61
N SER A 68 2.73 7.48 -2.84
CA SER A 68 3.78 7.20 -1.87
C SER A 68 4.75 8.38 -1.73
N ASN A 69 5.28 8.60 -0.53
CA ASN A 69 6.42 9.47 -0.31
C ASN A 69 7.71 8.64 -0.37
N PRO A 70 8.63 8.90 -1.33
CA PRO A 70 9.81 8.06 -1.55
C PRO A 70 10.80 8.05 -0.37
N VAL A 71 10.75 9.05 0.52
CA VAL A 71 11.64 9.14 1.69
C VAL A 71 11.20 8.18 2.79
N LYS A 72 9.89 8.05 3.02
CA LYS A 72 9.34 7.35 4.19
C LYS A 72 8.47 6.14 3.88
N ASP A 73 8.03 5.97 2.63
CA ASP A 73 7.08 4.92 2.26
C ASP A 73 7.71 3.93 1.27
N ASP A 74 7.37 2.65 1.45
CA ASP A 74 7.49 1.61 0.44
C ASP A 74 6.11 1.32 -0.17
N TYR A 75 6.10 0.84 -1.41
CA TYR A 75 4.85 0.43 -2.05
C TYR A 75 5.00 -0.84 -2.88
N TRP A 76 3.90 -1.58 -2.96
CA TRP A 76 3.73 -2.75 -3.82
C TRP A 76 2.46 -2.57 -4.63
N PHE A 77 2.41 -3.12 -5.83
CA PHE A 77 1.18 -3.09 -6.61
C PHE A 77 1.03 -4.33 -7.47
N GLU A 78 -0.23 -4.70 -7.69
CA GLU A 78 -0.65 -5.69 -8.68
C GLU A 78 -1.58 -5.02 -9.69
N VAL A 79 -1.52 -5.49 -10.94
CA VAL A 79 -2.41 -5.02 -12.02
C VAL A 79 -2.95 -6.24 -12.74
N LYS A 80 -4.25 -6.29 -12.94
CA LYS A 80 -4.95 -7.34 -13.68
C LYS A 80 -5.94 -6.74 -14.68
N GLU A 81 -6.09 -7.38 -15.82
CA GLU A 81 -7.16 -7.03 -16.77
C GLU A 81 -8.52 -7.34 -16.16
N VAL A 82 -9.54 -6.57 -16.55
CA VAL A 82 -10.92 -6.70 -16.08
C VAL A 82 -11.77 -7.41 -17.11
#